data_AF-A0A5K4F3G5-F1
#
_entry.id   AF-A0A5K4F3G5-F1
#
_cell.length_a   1.000
_cell.length_b   1.000
_cell.length_c   1.000
_cell.angle_alpha   90.00
_cell.angle_beta   90.00
_cell.angle_gamma   90.00
#
_symmetry.space_group_name_H-M   'P 1'
#
loop_
_entity.id
_entity.type
_entity.pdbx_description
1 polymer ?
#
loop_
_entity_poly.entity_id
_entity_poly.type
_entity_poly.pdbx_seq_one_letter_code
_entity_poly.pdbx_strand_id
1 'polypeptide(L)'
;MDDCSSDIIEQARQLFMHCDTDNCGYLTRQALDRLSDRLPLTMSQLDFVFNLLDKDKNGQLTLDEFIQGFGHFLVDKAANNLVLDEEIDEQYNQIISSLDPENVLKSYEQVKHIWKYMKLANSHLLPEFEDMLRAIMKEVNTARVEYENMERMIQNEIIFNKSAVNNVE
;
A
#
# COMPACT_ATOMS: atom_id res chain seq x y z
N MET A 1 16.47 -30.80 0.96
CA MET A 1 15.42 -29.75 0.97
C MET A 1 15.41 -29.18 -0.44
N ASP A 2 14.84 -29.88 -1.43
CA ASP A 2 14.94 -29.44 -2.84
C ASP A 2 13.70 -29.79 -3.71
N ASP A 3 12.64 -30.35 -3.12
CA ASP A 3 11.47 -30.82 -3.90
C ASP A 3 10.47 -29.68 -4.22
N CYS A 4 10.34 -28.70 -3.32
CA CYS A 4 9.37 -27.60 -3.47
C CYS A 4 9.72 -26.66 -4.65
N SER A 5 11.01 -26.48 -4.93
CA SER A 5 11.46 -25.66 -6.06
C SER A 5 11.11 -26.29 -7.41
N SER A 6 11.14 -27.62 -7.51
CA SER A 6 10.85 -28.33 -8.76
C SER A 6 9.38 -28.20 -9.15
N ASP A 7 8.46 -28.36 -8.19
CA ASP A 7 7.02 -28.27 -8.45
C ASP A 7 6.60 -26.85 -8.84
N ILE A 8 7.17 -25.82 -8.21
CA ILE A 8 6.89 -24.41 -8.52
C ILE A 8 7.42 -24.04 -9.91
N ILE A 9 8.63 -24.50 -10.26
CA ILE A 9 9.22 -24.27 -11.58
C ILE A 9 8.38 -24.95 -12.67
N GLU A 10 7.90 -26.16 -12.42
CA GLU A 10 7.07 -26.89 -13.38
C GLU A 10 5.69 -26.22 -13.56
N GLN A 11 5.09 -25.73 -12.47
CA GLN A 11 3.85 -24.95 -12.54
C GLN A 11 4.05 -23.62 -13.29
N ALA A 12 5.15 -22.90 -13.04
CA ALA A 12 5.48 -21.67 -13.76
C ALA A 12 5.69 -21.94 -15.27
N ARG A 13 6.36 -23.05 -15.62
CA ARG A 13 6.52 -23.50 -17.01
C ARG A 13 5.19 -23.83 -17.67
N GLN A 14 4.31 -24.54 -16.98
CA GLN A 14 2.98 -24.86 -17.51
C GLN A 14 2.15 -23.60 -17.74
N LEU A 15 2.18 -22.64 -16.82
CA LEU A 15 1.52 -21.34 -17.00
C LEU A 15 2.10 -20.58 -18.20
N PHE A 16 3.42 -20.56 -18.34
CA PHE A 16 4.10 -19.90 -19.45
C PHE A 16 3.69 -20.50 -20.80
N MET A 17 3.76 -21.82 -20.95
CA MET A 17 3.36 -22.51 -22.18
C MET A 17 1.88 -22.30 -22.53
N HIS A 18 1.03 -22.17 -21.51
CA HIS A 18 -0.40 -21.96 -21.73
C HIS A 18 -0.72 -20.53 -22.20
N CYS A 19 0.14 -19.56 -21.85
CA CYS A 19 0.01 -18.16 -22.25
C CYS A 19 0.71 -17.87 -23.59
N ASP A 20 1.81 -18.58 -23.86
CA ASP A 20 2.56 -18.50 -25.12
C ASP A 20 1.86 -19.31 -26.22
N THR A 21 0.61 -18.94 -26.55
CA THR A 21 -0.20 -19.64 -27.56
C THR A 21 0.41 -19.56 -28.96
N ASP A 22 1.24 -18.56 -29.20
CA ASP A 22 1.89 -18.30 -30.48
C ASP A 22 3.29 -18.93 -30.55
N ASN A 23 3.74 -19.59 -29.47
CA ASN A 23 5.04 -20.24 -29.32
C ASN A 23 6.21 -19.29 -29.68
N CYS A 24 6.02 -18.01 -29.36
CA CYS A 24 6.93 -16.92 -29.63
C CYS A 24 8.15 -16.94 -28.68
N GLY A 25 8.06 -17.71 -27.58
CA GLY A 25 9.11 -17.83 -26.58
C GLY A 25 9.13 -16.69 -25.56
N TYR A 26 8.14 -15.81 -25.61
CA TYR A 26 7.99 -14.68 -24.69
C TYR A 26 6.52 -14.36 -24.43
N LEU A 27 6.21 -13.87 -23.22
CA LEU A 27 4.89 -13.37 -22.85
C LEU A 27 4.85 -11.86 -22.91
N THR A 28 3.87 -11.33 -23.64
CA THR A 28 3.55 -9.90 -23.60
C THR A 28 2.52 -9.63 -22.51
N ARG A 29 2.32 -8.35 -22.14
CA ARG A 29 1.29 -7.96 -21.15
C ARG A 29 -0.09 -8.52 -21.48
N GLN A 30 -0.47 -8.50 -22.75
CA GLN A 30 -1.74 -9.04 -23.23
C GLN A 30 -1.84 -10.57 -23.07
N ALA A 31 -0.73 -11.28 -23.14
CA ALA A 31 -0.70 -12.73 -22.87
C ALA A 31 -0.84 -12.98 -21.36
N LEU A 32 -0.25 -12.12 -20.53
CA LEU A 32 -0.39 -12.17 -19.07
C LEU A 32 -1.80 -11.82 -18.61
N ASP A 33 -2.50 -10.89 -19.26
CA ASP A 33 -3.89 -10.55 -18.97
C ASP A 33 -4.81 -11.77 -19.08
N ARG A 34 -4.51 -12.73 -19.97
CA ARG A 34 -5.26 -13.99 -20.09
C ARG A 34 -5.12 -14.90 -18.87
N LEU A 35 -4.13 -14.66 -18.01
CA LEU A 35 -3.99 -15.36 -16.72
C LEU A 35 -4.98 -14.84 -15.67
N SER A 36 -5.54 -13.63 -15.83
CA SER A 36 -6.55 -13.10 -14.90
C SER A 36 -7.79 -13.98 -14.81
N ASP A 37 -8.11 -14.75 -15.85
CA ASP A 37 -9.24 -15.69 -15.87
C ASP A 37 -8.96 -16.98 -15.07
N ARG A 38 -7.68 -17.28 -14.76
CA ARG A 38 -7.27 -18.54 -14.11
C ARG A 38 -6.63 -18.35 -12.75
N LEU A 39 -6.08 -17.17 -12.49
CA LEU A 39 -5.54 -16.78 -11.20
C LEU A 39 -6.48 -15.75 -10.58
N PRO A 40 -6.70 -15.78 -9.25
CA PRO A 40 -7.45 -14.75 -8.57
C PRO A 40 -6.59 -13.48 -8.42
N LEU A 41 -6.20 -12.88 -9.55
CA LEU A 41 -5.37 -11.68 -9.61
C LEU A 41 -6.04 -10.63 -10.50
N THR A 42 -6.04 -9.37 -10.05
CA THR A 42 -6.60 -8.24 -10.83
C THR A 42 -5.62 -7.81 -11.93
N MET A 43 -6.10 -7.05 -12.92
CA MET A 43 -5.24 -6.50 -13.98
C MET A 43 -4.10 -5.64 -13.41
N SER A 44 -4.36 -4.83 -12.38
CA SER A 44 -3.34 -4.04 -11.69
C SER A 44 -2.25 -4.91 -11.07
N GLN A 45 -2.65 -6.04 -10.46
CA GLN A 45 -1.72 -6.99 -9.85
C GLN A 45 -0.87 -7.71 -10.91
N LEU A 46 -1.47 -8.07 -12.05
CA LEU A 46 -0.73 -8.65 -13.17
C LEU A 46 0.25 -7.67 -13.81
N ASP A 47 -0.13 -6.40 -13.95
CA ASP A 47 0.78 -5.36 -14.46
C ASP A 47 1.96 -5.11 -13.51
N PHE A 48 1.71 -5.12 -12.20
CA PHE A 48 2.78 -5.03 -11.20
C PHE A 48 3.72 -6.22 -11.28
N VAL A 49 3.18 -7.45 -11.33
CA VAL A 49 3.96 -8.67 -11.49
C VAL A 49 4.74 -8.63 -12.80
N PHE A 50 4.13 -8.20 -13.91
CA PHE A 50 4.80 -8.08 -15.20
C PHE A 50 6.02 -7.16 -15.11
N ASN A 51 5.84 -5.95 -14.56
CA ASN A 51 6.94 -4.99 -14.39
C ASN A 51 8.05 -5.48 -13.45
N LEU A 52 7.70 -6.35 -12.50
CA LEU A 52 8.66 -6.93 -11.56
C LEU A 52 9.47 -8.06 -12.22
N LEU A 53 8.82 -8.86 -13.08
CA LEU A 53 9.44 -9.97 -13.80
C LEU A 53 10.28 -9.48 -15.00
N ASP A 54 9.85 -8.39 -15.66
CA ASP A 54 10.49 -7.79 -16.84
C ASP A 54 11.73 -6.97 -16.45
N LYS A 55 12.84 -7.68 -16.20
CA LYS A 55 14.06 -7.08 -15.64
C LYS A 55 14.74 -6.13 -16.62
N ASP A 56 14.72 -6.47 -17.90
CA ASP A 56 15.31 -5.64 -18.95
C ASP A 56 14.34 -4.56 -19.47
N LYS A 57 13.07 -4.60 -19.02
CA LYS A 57 12.00 -3.64 -19.35
C LYS A 57 11.73 -3.57 -20.84
N ASN A 58 11.92 -4.68 -21.54
CA ASN A 58 11.72 -4.77 -22.98
C ASN A 58 10.25 -5.00 -23.36
N GLY A 59 9.36 -5.20 -22.38
CA GLY A 59 7.93 -5.47 -22.58
C GLY A 59 7.61 -6.92 -22.94
N GLN A 60 8.54 -7.84 -22.77
CA GLN A 60 8.48 -9.25 -23.13
C GLN A 60 9.10 -10.10 -22.01
N LEU A 61 8.30 -10.94 -21.37
CA LEU A 61 8.80 -11.87 -20.36
C LEU A 61 9.29 -13.15 -21.01
N THR A 62 10.58 -13.41 -20.92
CA THR A 62 11.15 -14.71 -21.28
C THR A 62 10.82 -15.76 -20.23
N LEU A 63 10.92 -17.04 -20.60
CA LEU A 63 10.68 -18.15 -19.67
C LEU A 63 11.61 -18.08 -18.45
N ASP A 64 12.87 -17.66 -18.65
CA ASP A 64 13.84 -17.54 -17.58
C ASP A 64 13.50 -16.40 -16.62
N GLU A 65 13.07 -15.25 -17.13
CA GLU A 65 12.58 -14.12 -16.31
C GLU A 65 11.33 -14.49 -15.53
N PHE A 66 10.41 -15.20 -16.18
CA PHE A 66 9.19 -15.69 -15.57
C PHE A 66 9.52 -16.66 -14.42
N ILE A 67 10.28 -17.73 -14.66
CA ILE A 67 10.61 -18.71 -13.61
C ILE A 67 11.40 -18.05 -12.46
N GLN A 68 12.41 -17.24 -12.79
CA GLN A 68 13.27 -16.65 -11.78
C GLN A 68 12.53 -15.64 -10.91
N GLY A 69 11.68 -14.81 -11.51
CA GLY A 69 10.93 -13.81 -10.77
C GLY A 69 9.67 -14.36 -10.10
N PHE A 70 9.02 -15.39 -10.66
CA PHE A 70 7.84 -16.01 -10.06
C PHE A 70 8.21 -16.84 -8.81
N GLY A 71 9.38 -17.50 -8.82
CA GLY A 71 9.95 -18.12 -7.62
C GLY A 71 10.25 -17.10 -6.52
N HIS A 72 10.85 -15.95 -6.87
CA HIS A 72 11.11 -14.87 -5.93
C HIS A 72 9.81 -14.23 -5.41
N PHE A 73 8.80 -14.05 -6.27
CA PHE A 73 7.50 -13.50 -5.92
C PHE A 73 6.76 -14.37 -4.89
N LEU A 74 6.79 -15.70 -5.05
CA LEU A 74 6.16 -16.61 -4.09
C LEU A 74 6.93 -16.65 -2.75
N VAL A 75 8.25 -16.62 -2.80
CA VAL A 75 9.10 -16.55 -1.60
C VAL A 75 8.91 -15.22 -0.87
N ASP A 76 8.86 -14.10 -1.58
CA ASP A 76 8.62 -12.77 -0.99
C ASP A 76 7.19 -12.58 -0.51
N LYS A 77 6.18 -13.11 -1.22
CA LYS A 77 4.79 -13.08 -0.73
C LYS A 77 4.66 -13.86 0.57
N ALA A 78 5.39 -14.96 0.72
CA ALA A 78 5.43 -15.75 1.94
C ALA A 78 6.30 -15.13 3.06
N ALA A 79 7.39 -14.42 2.72
CA ALA A 79 8.36 -13.90 3.69
C ALA A 79 8.14 -12.43 4.08
N ASN A 80 7.67 -11.60 3.16
CA ASN A 80 7.60 -10.14 3.30
C ASN A 80 6.18 -9.56 3.22
N ASN A 81 5.16 -10.41 3.06
CA ASN A 81 3.75 -9.98 3.05
C ASN A 81 3.56 -8.74 2.16
N LEU A 82 4.05 -8.78 0.91
CA LEU A 82 3.92 -7.71 -0.09
C LEU A 82 2.43 -7.38 -0.26
N VAL A 83 1.93 -6.41 0.51
CA VAL A 83 0.56 -5.92 0.40
C VAL A 83 0.54 -4.92 -0.74
N LEU A 84 -0.25 -5.22 -1.76
CA LEU A 84 -0.47 -4.30 -2.88
C LEU A 84 -1.37 -3.16 -2.40
N ASP A 85 -1.20 -1.93 -2.92
CA ASP A 85 -1.98 -0.76 -2.46
C ASP A 85 -3.50 -1.03 -2.45
N GLU A 86 -4.02 -1.76 -3.43
CA GLU A 86 -5.44 -2.17 -3.48
C GLU A 86 -5.84 -3.07 -2.30
N GLU A 87 -5.00 -4.02 -1.88
CA GLU A 87 -5.25 -4.87 -0.70
C GLU A 87 -5.13 -4.09 0.62
N ILE A 88 -4.24 -3.08 0.67
CA ILE A 88 -4.12 -2.18 1.84
C ILE A 88 -5.42 -1.39 2.00
N ASP A 89 -5.95 -0.83 0.91
CA ASP A 89 -7.18 -0.04 0.93
C ASP A 89 -8.40 -0.89 1.30
N GLU A 90 -8.49 -2.12 0.81
CA GLU A 90 -9.55 -3.06 1.21
C GLU A 90 -9.47 -3.40 2.71
N GLN A 91 -8.27 -3.72 3.21
CA GLN A 91 -8.05 -3.99 4.63
C GLN A 91 -8.38 -2.76 5.50
N TYR A 92 -7.97 -1.57 5.06
CA TYR A 92 -8.31 -0.30 5.70
C TYR A 92 -9.82 -0.10 5.76
N ASN A 93 -10.53 -0.26 4.64
CA ASN A 93 -11.97 -0.10 4.57
C ASN A 93 -12.71 -1.10 5.47
N GLN A 94 -12.23 -2.33 5.55
CA GLN A 94 -12.79 -3.35 6.44
C GLN A 94 -12.64 -2.96 7.92
N ILE A 95 -11.45 -2.50 8.31
CA ILE A 95 -11.17 -2.08 9.68
C ILE A 95 -11.98 -0.82 10.02
N ILE A 96 -11.97 0.20 9.16
CA ILE A 96 -12.69 1.46 9.39
C ILE A 96 -14.21 1.25 9.43
N SER A 97 -14.77 0.38 8.61
CA SER A 97 -16.22 0.08 8.65
C SER A 97 -16.63 -0.63 9.95
N SER A 98 -15.70 -1.34 10.60
CA SER A 98 -15.93 -2.00 11.88
C SER A 98 -15.69 -1.08 13.08
N LEU A 99 -14.93 0.00 12.87
CA LEU A 99 -14.62 1.00 13.89
C LEU A 99 -15.66 2.11 13.84
N ASP A 100 -15.98 2.66 15.01
CA ASP A 100 -16.72 3.91 15.07
C ASP A 100 -15.70 5.07 15.01
N PRO A 101 -15.51 5.72 13.85
CA PRO A 101 -14.47 6.73 13.68
C PRO A 101 -14.63 7.90 14.66
N GLU A 102 -15.84 8.15 15.14
CA GLU A 102 -16.05 9.15 16.16
C GLU A 102 -15.45 8.74 17.51
N ASN A 103 -15.34 7.45 17.86
CA ASN A 103 -14.99 7.02 19.22
C ASN A 103 -13.64 6.29 19.36
N VAL A 104 -12.89 6.11 18.27
CA VAL A 104 -11.63 5.34 18.22
C VAL A 104 -10.58 5.84 19.21
N LEU A 105 -10.35 7.15 19.34
CA LEU A 105 -9.33 7.73 20.24
C LEU A 105 -9.69 9.16 20.68
N LYS A 106 -10.85 9.35 21.32
CA LYS A 106 -11.31 10.68 21.78
C LYS A 106 -10.65 11.16 23.08
N SER A 107 -10.12 10.24 23.91
CA SER A 107 -9.66 10.58 25.26
C SER A 107 -8.28 10.02 25.58
N TYR A 108 -7.50 10.82 26.33
CA TYR A 108 -6.23 10.42 26.92
C TYR A 108 -6.35 9.15 27.76
N GLU A 109 -7.51 8.89 28.39
CA GLU A 109 -7.69 7.65 29.15
C GLU A 109 -7.84 6.42 28.28
N GLN A 110 -8.39 6.52 27.07
CA GLN A 110 -8.40 5.40 26.11
C GLN A 110 -6.97 5.07 25.67
N VAL A 111 -6.18 6.08 25.33
CA VAL A 111 -4.75 5.93 24.97
C VAL A 111 -3.99 5.25 26.11
N LYS A 112 -4.22 5.68 27.35
CA LYS A 112 -3.59 5.13 28.55
C LYS A 112 -4.01 3.68 28.84
N HIS A 113 -5.27 3.33 28.60
CA HIS A 113 -5.75 1.95 28.72
C HIS A 113 -5.11 1.03 27.69
N ILE A 114 -5.03 1.48 26.43
CA ILE A 114 -4.36 0.73 25.35
C ILE A 114 -2.87 0.57 25.66
N TRP A 115 -2.19 1.65 26.07
CA TRP A 115 -0.78 1.59 26.44
C TRP A 115 -0.52 0.62 27.60
N LYS A 116 -1.37 0.61 28.64
CA LYS A 116 -1.27 -0.35 29.75
C LYS A 116 -1.52 -1.78 29.27
N TYR A 117 -2.54 -1.98 28.43
CA TYR A 117 -2.86 -3.28 27.86
C TYR A 117 -1.71 -3.82 27.01
N MET A 118 -1.13 -2.99 26.13
CA MET A 118 0.02 -3.35 25.31
C MET A 118 1.24 -3.65 26.17
N LYS A 119 1.51 -2.84 27.20
CA LYS A 119 2.62 -3.10 28.13
C LYS A 119 2.50 -4.44 28.87
N LEU A 120 1.27 -4.87 29.18
CA LEU A 120 1.00 -6.12 29.90
C LEU A 120 0.92 -7.34 28.98
N ALA A 121 0.29 -7.21 27.81
CA ALA A 121 0.04 -8.32 26.91
C ALA A 121 1.14 -8.50 25.85
N ASN A 122 1.66 -7.40 25.29
CA ASN A 122 2.55 -7.40 24.13
C ASN A 122 3.60 -6.28 24.25
N SER A 123 4.52 -6.43 25.22
CA SER A 123 5.52 -5.39 25.53
C SER A 123 6.46 -5.04 24.38
N HIS A 124 6.63 -5.94 23.41
CA HIS A 124 7.48 -5.73 22.24
C HIS A 124 6.88 -4.78 21.20
N LEU A 125 5.54 -4.58 21.21
CA LEU A 125 4.84 -3.67 20.29
C LEU A 125 4.67 -2.25 20.86
N LEU A 126 5.19 -2.01 22.06
CA LEU A 126 5.03 -0.74 22.75
C LEU A 126 5.77 0.41 22.07
N PRO A 127 7.04 0.23 21.59
CA PRO A 127 7.73 1.27 20.83
C PRO A 127 6.99 1.68 19.57
N GLU A 128 6.46 0.73 18.81
CA GLU A 128 5.72 0.95 17.56
C GLU A 128 4.43 1.73 17.81
N PHE A 129 3.74 1.41 18.91
CA PHE A 129 2.56 2.17 19.33
C PHE A 129 2.90 3.60 19.77
N GLU A 130 3.98 3.79 20.52
CA GLU A 130 4.44 5.13 20.92
C GLU A 130 4.87 5.97 19.72
N ASP A 131 5.54 5.38 18.74
CA ASP A 131 5.93 6.04 17.50
C ASP A 131 4.71 6.41 16.66
N MET A 132 3.71 5.52 16.56
CA MET A 132 2.43 5.83 15.92
C MET A 132 1.73 7.00 16.61
N LEU A 133 1.64 7.01 17.94
CA LEU A 133 1.04 8.11 18.69
C LEU A 133 1.76 9.44 18.47
N ARG A 134 3.11 9.43 18.42
CA ARG A 134 3.90 10.62 18.09
C ARG A 134 3.64 11.10 16.68
N ALA A 135 3.53 10.19 15.71
CA ALA A 135 3.22 10.53 14.33
C ALA A 135 1.83 11.18 14.21
N ILE A 136 0.80 10.58 14.82
CA ILE A 136 -0.56 11.14 14.86
C ILE A 136 -0.54 12.52 15.52
N MET A 137 0.11 12.67 16.68
CA MET A 137 0.17 13.94 17.39
C MET A 137 0.90 15.02 16.60
N LYS A 138 1.96 14.64 15.87
CA LYS A 138 2.67 15.54 14.97
C LYS A 138 1.75 15.98 13.83
N GLU A 139 1.08 15.04 13.16
CA GLU A 139 0.19 15.31 12.04
C GLU A 139 -0.97 16.24 12.45
N VAL A 140 -1.62 15.95 13.58
CA VAL A 140 -2.69 16.79 14.15
C VAL A 140 -2.18 18.20 14.47
N ASN A 141 -0.97 18.34 15.03
CA ASN A 141 -0.40 19.65 15.30
C ASN A 141 0.00 20.40 14.02
N THR A 142 0.54 19.72 13.02
CA THR A 142 0.85 20.31 11.71
C THR A 142 -0.42 20.86 11.07
N ALA A 143 -1.47 20.04 10.95
CA ALA A 143 -2.76 20.45 10.41
C ALA A 143 -3.37 21.64 11.18
N ARG A 144 -3.23 21.66 12.52
CA ARG A 144 -3.68 22.78 13.35
C ARG A 144 -2.89 24.07 13.07
N VAL A 145 -1.57 23.99 12.99
CA VAL A 145 -0.72 25.16 12.68
C VAL A 145 -1.00 25.69 11.28
N GLU A 146 -1.19 24.81 10.30
CA GLU A 146 -1.59 25.18 8.94
C GLU A 146 -2.94 25.89 8.93
N TYR A 147 -3.94 25.37 9.65
CA TYR A 147 -5.23 26.03 9.82
C TYR A 147 -5.08 27.43 10.43
N GLU A 148 -4.34 27.57 11.54
CA GLU A 148 -4.10 28.87 12.19
C GLU A 148 -3.36 29.86 11.27
N ASN A 149 -2.45 29.36 10.42
CA ASN A 149 -1.74 30.18 9.45
C ASN A 149 -2.67 30.64 8.32
N MET A 150 -3.50 29.75 7.78
CA MET A 150 -4.51 30.12 6.77
C MET A 150 -5.51 31.12 7.33
N GLU A 151 -6.00 30.90 8.55
CA GLU A 151 -6.90 31.84 9.23
C GLU A 151 -6.26 33.22 9.38
N ARG A 152 -4.98 33.28 9.79
CA ARG A 152 -4.24 34.56 9.86
C ARG A 152 -4.07 35.23 8.51
N MET A 153 -3.80 34.48 7.43
CA MET A 153 -3.72 35.06 6.08
C MET A 153 -5.05 35.66 5.65
N ILE A 154 -6.16 34.95 5.87
CA ILE A 154 -7.50 35.44 5.55
C ILE A 154 -7.84 36.72 6.36
N GLN A 155 -7.55 36.73 7.66
CA GLN A 155 -7.80 37.91 8.50
C GLN A 155 -6.99 39.13 8.03
N ASN A 156 -5.70 38.94 7.70
CA ASN A 156 -4.86 40.02 7.17
C ASN A 156 -5.37 40.56 5.83
N GLU A 157 -5.82 39.69 4.94
CA GLU A 157 -6.40 40.07 3.65
C GLU A 157 -7.71 40.86 3.83
N ILE A 158 -8.55 40.48 4.78
CA ILE A 158 -9.78 41.22 5.13
C ILE A 158 -9.43 42.61 5.69
N ILE A 159 -8.43 42.71 6.57
CA ILE A 159 -7.98 43.99 7.15
C ILE A 159 -7.42 44.90 6.06
N PHE A 160 -6.57 44.37 5.19
CA PHE A 160 -5.99 45.11 4.07
C PHE A 160 -7.07 45.67 3.15
N ASN A 161 -8.02 44.83 2.72
CA ASN A 161 -9.11 45.24 1.84
C ASN A 161 -10.05 46.27 2.50
N LYS A 162 -10.35 46.15 3.80
CA LYS A 162 -11.11 47.17 4.55
C LYS A 162 -10.38 48.51 4.60
N SER A 163 -9.05 48.51 4.78
CA SER A 163 -8.25 49.73 4.82
C SER A 163 -8.12 50.41 3.44
N ALA A 164 -8.10 49.62 2.37
CA ALA A 164 -8.05 50.12 1.00
C ALA A 164 -9.37 50.82 0.59
N VAL A 165 -10.52 50.28 1.01
CA VAL A 165 -11.84 50.89 0.73
C VAL A 165 -12.01 52.22 1.47
N ASN A 166 -11.55 52.32 2.73
CA ASN A 166 -11.66 53.55 3.53
C ASN A 166 -10.72 54.70 3.09
N ASN A 167 -9.74 54.45 2.22
CA ASN A 167 -8.82 55.46 1.70
C ASN A 167 -9.24 56.02 0.32
N VAL A 168 -10.38 55.57 -0.22
CA VAL A 168 -10.89 55.95 -1.55
C VAL A 168 -12.19 56.80 -1.46
N GLU A 169 -12.73 57.02 -0.25
CA GLU A 169 -13.76 58.03 0.07
C GLU A 169 -13.12 59.33 0.60
#